data_AF-A0A0F9NEL8-F1
#
_entry.id   AF-A0A0F9NEL8-F1
#
_cell.length_a   1.000
_cell.length_b   1.000
_cell.length_c   1.000
_cell.angle_alpha   90.00
_cell.angle_beta   90.00
_cell.angle_gamma   90.00
#
_symmetry.space_group_name_H-M   'P 1'
#
loop_
_entity.id
_entity.type
_entity.pdbx_description
1 polymer ?
#
loop_
_entity_poly.entity_id
_entity_poly.type
_entity_poly.pdbx_seq_one_letter_code
_entity_poly.pdbx_strand_id
1 'polypeptide(L)'
;MERDAGGEELNLFQLGKFTLHSGEESHFKIDCDALTDEDIECIAYLLARRVGLFSHVIGIPRGGLRLAKALDKYSEPYGPTVIVDDVLATGGSMDEMMMRHSYT
;
A
#
# COMPACT_ATOMS: atom_id res chain seq x y z
N MET A 1 -15.78 -13.64 -22.64
CA MET A 1 -14.48 -13.00 -22.92
C MET A 1 -13.44 -14.04 -22.54
N GLU A 2 -12.88 -14.70 -23.55
CA GLU A 2 -11.86 -15.74 -23.39
C GLU A 2 -10.57 -15.07 -22.91
N ARG A 3 -9.87 -15.69 -21.95
CA ARG A 3 -8.62 -15.18 -21.39
C ARG A 3 -7.50 -16.10 -21.85
N ASP A 4 -6.53 -15.52 -22.54
CA ASP A 4 -5.35 -16.21 -23.05
C ASP A 4 -4.44 -16.69 -21.91
N ALA A 5 -3.97 -17.93 -22.03
CA ALA A 5 -3.05 -18.58 -21.11
C ALA A 5 -1.61 -18.12 -21.38
N GLY A 6 -1.02 -17.30 -20.49
CA GLY A 6 0.40 -16.97 -20.62
C GLY A 6 0.97 -15.93 -19.65
N GLY A 7 0.14 -15.11 -19.02
CA GLY A 7 0.53 -14.29 -17.86
C GLY A 7 -0.44 -14.56 -16.73
N GLU A 8 0.04 -14.76 -15.51
CA GLU A 8 -0.86 -14.86 -14.36
C GLU A 8 -1.64 -13.55 -14.23
N GLU A 9 -2.93 -13.60 -14.49
CA GLU A 9 -3.83 -12.47 -14.30
C GLU A 9 -3.97 -12.24 -12.79
N LEU A 10 -3.25 -11.23 -12.28
CA LEU A 10 -3.31 -10.82 -10.88
C LEU A 10 -4.67 -10.16 -10.63
N ASN A 11 -5.59 -10.92 -10.03
CA ASN A 11 -6.86 -10.36 -9.57
C ASN A 11 -6.65 -9.66 -8.23
N LEU A 12 -7.26 -8.48 -8.06
CA LEU A 12 -7.20 -7.72 -6.80
C LEU A 12 -7.75 -8.53 -5.63
N PHE A 13 -8.82 -9.28 -5.83
CA PHE A 13 -9.39 -10.17 -4.81
C PHE A 13 -9.15 -11.62 -5.20
N GLN A 14 -8.46 -12.36 -4.34
CA GLN A 14 -8.14 -13.76 -4.55
C GLN A 14 -8.73 -14.60 -3.43
N LEU A 15 -9.49 -15.63 -3.79
CA LEU A 15 -10.01 -16.63 -2.87
C LEU A 15 -9.07 -17.84 -2.89
N GLY A 16 -8.56 -18.28 -1.74
CA GLY A 16 -7.54 -19.31 -1.66
C GLY A 16 -7.01 -19.50 -0.25
N LYS A 17 -6.01 -20.36 -0.05
CA LYS A 17 -5.33 -20.47 1.25
C LYS A 17 -4.00 -19.73 1.17
N PHE A 18 -3.80 -18.75 2.04
CA PHE A 18 -2.61 -17.91 2.09
C PHE A 18 -2.06 -17.89 3.51
N THR A 19 -0.76 -18.10 3.66
CA THR A 19 -0.09 -17.85 4.92
C THR A 19 0.28 -16.37 4.99
N LEU A 20 -0.28 -15.66 5.96
CA LEU A 20 -0.01 -14.24 6.21
C LEU A 20 1.39 -14.06 6.79
N HIS A 21 1.89 -12.82 6.79
CA HIS A 21 3.17 -12.50 7.43
C HIS A 21 3.17 -12.80 8.93
N SER A 22 2.00 -12.78 9.59
CA SER A 22 1.81 -13.20 10.98
C SER A 22 2.00 -14.71 11.20
N GLY A 23 2.07 -15.52 10.14
CA GLY A 23 2.04 -16.98 10.20
C GLY A 23 0.62 -17.55 10.30
N GLU A 24 -0.41 -16.71 10.34
CA GLU A 24 -1.81 -17.15 10.32
C GLU A 24 -2.27 -17.50 8.91
N GLU A 25 -3.27 -18.37 8.81
CA GLU A 25 -3.90 -18.73 7.56
C GLU A 25 -5.05 -17.77 7.22
N SER A 26 -5.09 -17.29 5.99
CA SER A 26 -6.21 -16.54 5.42
C SER A 26 -6.85 -17.29 4.27
N HIS A 27 -8.17 -17.16 4.17
CA HIS A 27 -8.95 -17.71 3.05
C HIS A 27 -9.06 -16.75 1.85
N PHE A 28 -8.47 -15.56 1.96
CA PHE A 28 -8.44 -14.58 0.89
C PHE A 28 -7.18 -13.70 0.94
N LYS A 29 -6.85 -13.08 -0.18
CA LYS A 29 -5.83 -12.03 -0.30
C LYS A 29 -6.41 -10.86 -1.08
N ILE A 30 -6.07 -9.64 -0.64
CA ILE A 30 -6.20 -8.43 -1.45
C ILE A 30 -4.81 -8.17 -2.03
N ASP A 31 -4.65 -8.36 -3.34
CA ASP A 31 -3.37 -8.27 -4.03
C ASP A 31 -3.27 -6.97 -4.83
N CYS A 32 -2.74 -5.94 -4.18
CA CYS A 32 -2.65 -4.61 -4.75
C CYS A 32 -1.62 -4.48 -5.90
N ASP A 33 -0.84 -5.54 -6.18
CA ASP A 33 -0.07 -5.64 -7.43
C ASP A 33 -0.99 -5.64 -8.67
N ALA A 34 -2.27 -6.00 -8.49
CA ALA A 34 -3.30 -5.89 -9.53
C ALA A 34 -3.70 -4.45 -9.86
N LEU A 35 -3.40 -3.47 -8.99
CA LEU A 35 -3.75 -2.07 -9.23
C LEU A 35 -2.82 -1.46 -10.28
N THR A 36 -3.41 -0.78 -11.26
CA THR A 36 -2.67 -0.03 -12.28
C THR A 36 -2.01 1.21 -11.67
N ASP A 37 -1.06 1.81 -12.39
CA ASP A 37 -0.47 3.07 -11.93
C ASP A 37 -1.53 4.18 -11.88
N GLU A 38 -2.51 4.17 -12.78
CA GLU A 38 -3.66 5.08 -12.76
C GLU A 38 -4.54 4.89 -11.51
N ASP A 39 -4.76 3.65 -11.07
CA ASP A 39 -5.49 3.36 -9.82
C ASP A 39 -4.72 3.92 -8.62
N ILE A 40 -3.40 3.68 -8.56
CA ILE A 40 -2.54 4.18 -7.48
C ILE A 40 -2.52 5.71 -7.46
N GLU A 41 -2.49 6.36 -8.62
CA GLU A 41 -2.53 7.82 -8.74
C GLU A 41 -3.87 8.41 -8.28
N CYS A 42 -4.98 7.73 -8.61
CA CYS A 42 -6.30 8.08 -8.11
C CYS A 42 -6.36 7.97 -6.58
N ILE A 43 -5.85 6.88 -6.01
CA ILE A 43 -5.79 6.67 -4.55
C ILE A 43 -4.91 7.74 -3.89
N ALA A 44 -3.74 8.06 -4.45
CA ALA A 44 -2.84 9.08 -3.93
C ALA A 44 -3.51 10.46 -3.88
N TYR A 45 -4.24 10.84 -4.94
CA TYR A 45 -5.03 12.08 -4.95
C TYR A 45 -6.08 12.12 -3.84
N LEU A 46 -6.83 11.02 -3.65
CA LEU A 46 -7.84 10.92 -2.61
C LEU A 46 -7.23 10.96 -1.20
N LEU A 47 -6.11 10.28 -0.99
CA LEU A 47 -5.39 10.25 0.28
C LEU A 47 -4.80 11.61 0.64
N ALA A 48 -4.15 12.31 -0.30
CA ALA A 48 -3.59 13.63 -0.06
C ALA A 48 -4.66 14.61 0.47
N ARG A 49 -5.87 14.56 -0.10
CA ARG A 49 -7.01 15.36 0.37
C ARG A 49 -7.56 14.94 1.73
N ARG A 50 -7.48 13.65 2.07
CA ARG A 50 -7.95 13.11 3.35
C ARG A 50 -6.98 13.39 4.49
N VAL A 51 -5.68 13.24 4.22
CA VAL A 51 -4.59 13.44 5.19
C VAL A 51 -4.35 14.93 5.43
N GLY A 52 -4.43 15.75 4.38
CA GLY A 52 -4.10 17.18 4.46
C GLY A 52 -2.60 17.41 4.36
N LEU A 53 -2.07 18.28 5.21
CA LEU A 53 -0.66 18.70 5.19
C LEU A 53 0.29 17.60 5.69
N PHE A 54 1.31 17.26 4.90
CA PHE A 54 2.42 16.37 5.28
C PHE A 54 3.71 16.75 4.52
N SER A 55 4.87 16.37 5.05
CA SER A 55 6.17 16.74 4.47
C SER A 55 6.97 15.58 3.88
N HIS A 56 6.75 14.37 4.38
CA HIS A 56 7.50 13.19 3.98
C HIS A 56 6.58 11.98 3.92
N VAL A 57 6.85 11.08 2.97
CA VAL A 57 6.07 9.86 2.76
C VAL A 57 6.99 8.65 2.85
N ILE A 58 6.62 7.68 3.69
CA ILE A 58 7.35 6.42 3.89
C ILE A 58 6.44 5.28 3.47
N GLY A 59 6.83 4.54 2.43
CA GLY A 59 6.13 3.32 2.03
C GLY A 59 6.60 2.10 2.81
N ILE A 60 5.65 1.24 3.23
CA ILE A 60 5.99 -0.12 3.65
C ILE A 60 6.62 -0.88 2.47
N PRO A 61 7.74 -1.62 2.66
CA PRO A 61 8.40 -2.33 1.58
C PRO A 61 7.48 -3.33 0.86
N ARG A 62 7.55 -3.30 -0.47
CA ARG A 62 6.69 -4.02 -1.44
C ARG A 62 5.36 -3.30 -1.71
N GLY A 63 4.38 -3.35 -0.81
CA GLY A 63 3.04 -2.80 -1.07
C GLY A 63 2.99 -1.27 -1.10
N GLY A 64 3.42 -0.63 -0.03
CA GLY A 64 3.36 0.83 0.11
C GLY A 64 4.30 1.66 -0.78
N LEU A 65 5.27 1.07 -1.49
CA LEU A 65 6.29 1.84 -2.23
C LEU A 65 5.72 2.58 -3.45
N ARG A 66 4.85 1.93 -4.22
CA ARG A 66 4.19 2.55 -5.39
C ARG A 66 3.32 3.72 -4.94
N LEU A 67 2.54 3.50 -3.88
CA LEU A 67 1.68 4.52 -3.30
C LEU A 67 2.48 5.69 -2.69
N ALA A 68 3.58 5.41 -1.99
CA ALA A 68 4.45 6.43 -1.43
C ALA A 68 5.01 7.35 -2.52
N LYS A 69 5.49 6.78 -3.63
CA LYS A 69 5.99 7.53 -4.78
C LYS A 69 4.91 8.43 -5.39
N ALA A 70 3.68 7.94 -5.53
CA ALA A 70 2.57 8.72 -6.08
C ALA A 70 2.11 9.84 -5.13
N LEU A 71 2.18 9.62 -3.81
CA LEU A 71 1.83 10.60 -2.78
C LEU A 71 2.88 11.71 -2.61
N ASP A 72 4.15 11.42 -2.86
CA ASP A 72 5.29 12.32 -2.62
C ASP A 72 5.13 13.69 -3.30
N LYS A 73 4.49 13.75 -4.48
CA LYS A 73 4.23 15.01 -5.20
C LYS A 73 3.24 15.96 -4.52
N TYR A 74 2.52 15.49 -3.51
CA TYR A 74 1.62 16.32 -2.69
C TYR A 74 2.26 16.73 -1.35
N SER A 75 3.53 16.38 -1.12
CA SER A 75 4.26 16.80 0.07
C SER A 75 4.55 18.29 0.04
N GLU A 76 4.61 18.88 1.24
CA GLU A 76 4.97 20.28 1.46
C GLU A 76 6.32 20.37 2.20
N PRO A 77 7.01 21.53 2.19
CA PRO A 77 8.28 21.68 2.90
C PRO A 77 8.20 21.48 4.42
N TYR A 78 6.98 21.46 4.99
CA TYR A 78 6.71 21.30 6.40
C TYR A 78 5.44 20.48 6.63
N GLY A 79 5.37 19.80 7.76
CA GLY A 79 4.27 18.90 8.10
C GLY A 79 4.77 17.61 8.72
N PRO A 80 3.85 16.74 9.17
CA PRO A 80 4.19 15.42 9.66
C PRO A 80 4.71 14.51 8.55
N THR A 81 5.44 13.47 8.94
CA THR A 81 5.73 12.31 8.10
C THR A 81 4.54 11.37 8.09
N VAL A 82 4.19 10.83 6.93
CA VAL A 82 3.13 9.82 6.79
C VAL A 82 3.73 8.48 6.37
N ILE A 83 3.26 7.41 7.00
CA ILE A 83 3.60 6.04 6.64
C ILE A 83 2.41 5.46 5.88
N VAL A 84 2.67 4.82 4.75
CA VAL A 84 1.63 4.32 3.84
C VAL A 84 1.89 2.88 3.43
N ASP A 85 0.80 2.13 3.31
CA ASP A 85 0.75 0.82 2.69
C ASP A 85 -0.46 0.77 1.76
N ASP A 86 -0.43 -0.13 0.77
CA ASP A 86 -1.54 -0.31 -0.17
C ASP A 86 -2.70 -1.11 0.43
N VAL A 87 -2.43 -1.98 1.41
CA VAL A 87 -3.43 -2.71 2.18
C VAL A 87 -3.03 -2.80 3.65
N LEU A 88 -3.97 -2.46 4.55
CA LEU A 88 -3.79 -2.66 5.98
C LEU A 88 -4.48 -3.96 6.41
N ALA A 89 -3.69 -4.97 6.78
CA ALA A 89 -4.19 -6.24 7.33
C ALA A 89 -4.23 -6.18 8.87
N THR A 90 -3.31 -6.85 9.56
CA THR A 90 -3.21 -6.83 11.03
C THR A 90 -2.54 -5.57 11.58
N GLY A 91 -1.82 -4.82 10.73
CA GLY A 91 -1.09 -3.61 11.11
C GLY A 91 0.35 -3.83 11.57
N GLY A 92 0.84 -5.07 11.71
CA GLY A 92 2.18 -5.33 12.24
C GLY A 92 3.32 -4.61 11.50
N SER A 93 3.29 -4.57 10.16
CA SER A 93 4.29 -3.85 9.38
C SER A 93 4.22 -2.32 9.56
N MET A 94 3.03 -1.78 9.85
CA MET A 94 2.88 -0.35 10.16
C MET A 94 3.46 -0.04 11.54
N ASP A 95 3.19 -0.88 12.54
CA ASP A 95 3.72 -0.71 13.90
C ASP A 95 5.26 -0.78 13.91
N GLU A 96 5.83 -1.76 13.21
CA GLU A 96 7.29 -1.89 13.03
C GLU A 96 7.88 -0.64 12.37
N MET A 97 7.22 -0.11 11.34
CA MET A 97 7.66 1.10 10.66
C MET A 97 7.55 2.33 11.56
N MET A 98 6.45 2.49 12.30
CA MET A 98 6.28 3.58 13.26
C MET A 98 7.36 3.54 14.33
N MET A 99 7.65 2.38 14.91
CA MET A 99 8.72 2.23 15.92
C MET A 99 10.09 2.63 15.36
N ARG A 100 10.40 2.23 14.11
CA ARG A 100 11.66 2.59 13.44
C ARG A 100 11.83 4.09 13.24
N HIS A 101 10.72 4.82 13.11
CA HIS A 101 10.71 6.26 12.82
C HIS A 101 10.29 7.14 14.02
N SER A 102 10.04 6.54 15.18
CA SER A 102 9.64 7.25 16.42
C SER A 102 10.77 8.08 17.06
N TYR A 103 12.00 7.99 16.54
CA TYR A 103 13.19 8.67 17.07
C TYR A 103 13.92 9.54 16.02
N THR A 104 13.28 9.82 14.88
CA THR A 104 13.78 10.70 13.81
C THR A 104 13.04 12.03 13.82
#